data_AF-A0A5K0YMN4-F1
#
_entry.id   AF-A0A5K0YMN4-F1
#
_cell.length_a   1.000
_cell.length_b   1.000
_cell.length_c   1.000
_cell.angle_alpha   90.00
_cell.angle_beta   90.00
_cell.angle_gamma   90.00
#
_symmetry.space_group_name_H-M   'P 1'
#
loop_
_entity.id
_entity.type
_entity.pdbx_description
1 polymer ?
#
loop_
_entity_poly.entity_id
_entity_poly.type
_entity_poly.pdbx_seq_one_letter_code
_entity_poly.pdbx_strand_id
1 'polypeptide(L)'
;YHVPRSWMTQKGNTLVLFEEVGGDPAKIFFVKKTLGSLCAQVSESHPSPLDAWESDARREQRLVPELRLECPSANQVISSIKFASFGTPKGTCGNFSHGWCSSQTALDLVSK
;
A
#
# COMPACT_ATOMS: atom_id res chain seq x y z
N TYR A 1 2.84 15.01 0.63
CA TYR A 1 2.34 14.34 1.84
C TYR A 1 0.97 13.74 1.55
N HIS A 2 0.64 12.57 2.10
CA HIS A 2 -0.68 11.94 1.94
C HIS A 2 -1.53 12.15 3.19
N VAL A 3 -2.72 12.76 3.03
CA VAL A 3 -3.69 12.95 4.11
C VAL A 3 -4.82 11.94 3.94
N PRO A 4 -5.06 11.03 4.89
CA PRO A 4 -6.17 10.08 4.84
C PRO A 4 -7.52 10.80 4.70
N ARG A 5 -8.39 10.29 3.82
CA ARG A 5 -9.75 10.84 3.67
C ARG A 5 -10.56 10.78 4.95
N SER A 6 -10.33 9.79 5.80
CA SER A 6 -11.02 9.61 7.08
C SER A 6 -10.78 10.76 8.06
N TRP A 7 -9.73 11.58 7.85
CA TRP A 7 -9.45 12.76 8.67
C TRP A 7 -10.14 14.04 8.15
N MET A 8 -10.79 13.98 6.98
CA MET A 8 -11.39 15.14 6.32
C MET A 8 -12.92 15.11 6.45
N THR A 9 -13.51 16.24 6.82
CA THR A 9 -14.96 16.49 6.76
C THR A 9 -15.36 17.07 5.40
N GLN A 10 -16.66 17.11 5.10
CA GLN A 10 -17.15 17.67 3.83
C GLN A 10 -16.84 19.17 3.68
N LYS A 11 -16.82 19.94 4.77
CA LYS A 11 -16.53 21.38 4.81
C LYS A 11 -15.96 21.77 6.18
N GLY A 12 -15.19 22.87 6.22
CA GLY A 12 -14.68 23.43 7.47
C GLY A 12 -13.46 22.70 8.06
N ASN A 13 -12.66 22.03 7.22
CA ASN A 13 -11.38 21.47 7.64
C ASN A 13 -10.37 22.60 7.92
N THR A 14 -9.64 22.51 9.04
CA THR A 14 -8.57 23.44 9.37
C THR A 14 -7.22 22.77 9.09
N LEU A 15 -6.34 23.48 8.37
CA LEU A 15 -4.95 23.07 8.16
C LEU A 15 -4.04 23.94 9.01
N VAL A 16 -3.18 23.30 9.81
CA VAL A 16 -2.10 23.97 10.53
C VAL A 16 -0.79 23.57 9.86
N LEU A 17 -0.02 24.57 9.42
CA LEU A 17 1.28 24.38 8.79
C LEU A 17 2.37 24.92 9.71
N PHE A 18 3.39 24.11 9.94
CA PHE A 18 4.62 24.53 10.61
C PHE A 18 5.72 24.62 9.54
N GLU A 19 6.24 25.81 9.33
CA GLU A 19 7.33 26.06 8.37
C GLU A 19 8.67 26.09 9.11
N GLU A 20 9.57 25.18 8.79
CA GLU A 20 10.88 25.07 9.47
C GLU A 20 12.04 25.66 8.65
N VAL A 21 11.93 25.71 7.32
CA VAL A 21 13.08 25.99 6.42
C VAL A 21 12.92 27.28 5.60
N GLY A 22 11.81 28.00 5.75
CA GLY A 22 11.48 29.17 4.93
C GLY A 22 10.83 28.79 3.58
N GLY A 23 9.87 29.58 3.11
CA GLY A 23 9.17 29.34 1.85
C GLY A 23 8.01 30.31 1.59
N ASP A 24 7.20 30.00 0.56
CA ASP A 24 5.94 30.69 0.30
C ASP A 24 4.76 29.72 0.51
N PRO A 25 4.07 29.79 1.67
CA PRO A 25 2.93 28.94 1.98
C PRO A 25 1.78 29.06 0.99
N ALA A 26 1.65 30.19 0.27
CA ALA A 26 0.56 30.40 -0.69
C ALA A 26 0.67 29.47 -1.90
N LYS A 27 1.83 28.84 -2.11
CA LYS A 27 2.06 27.85 -3.18
C LYS A 27 1.64 26.43 -2.79
N ILE A 28 1.18 26.21 -1.55
CA ILE A 28 0.69 24.91 -1.09
C ILE A 28 -0.77 24.73 -1.52
N PHE A 29 -1.05 23.64 -2.23
CA PHE A 29 -2.40 23.28 -2.65
C PHE A 29 -2.66 21.80 -2.43
N PHE A 30 -3.94 21.48 -2.22
CA PHE A 30 -4.40 20.11 -2.07
C PHE A 30 -5.04 19.64 -3.35
N VAL A 31 -4.66 18.44 -3.77
CA VAL A 31 -5.32 17.74 -4.88
C VAL A 31 -6.00 16.49 -4.35
N LYS A 32 -7.22 16.23 -4.83
CA LYS A 32 -7.84 14.93 -4.64
C LYS A 32 -7.16 13.95 -5.59
N LYS A 33 -6.39 13.02 -5.03
CA LYS A 33 -5.83 11.91 -5.79
C LYS A 33 -6.81 10.75 -5.75
N THR A 34 -7.35 10.38 -6.90
CA THR A 34 -8.10 9.12 -7.05
C THR A 34 -7.08 8.02 -7.33
N LEU A 35 -7.08 6.96 -6.50
CA LEU A 35 -6.23 5.80 -6.74
C LEU A 35 -6.72 5.08 -8.00
N GLY A 36 -5.93 5.13 -9.07
CA GLY A 36 -6.22 4.38 -10.31
C GLY A 36 -5.62 2.98 -10.30
N SER A 37 -4.46 2.79 -9.67
CA SER A 37 -3.85 1.48 -9.49
C SER A 37 -3.05 1.49 -8.20
N LEU A 38 -3.13 0.39 -7.45
CA LEU A 38 -2.35 0.14 -6.25
C LEU A 38 -1.25 -0.85 -6.59
N CYS A 39 -0.17 -0.79 -5.83
CA CYS A 39 0.91 -1.75 -5.91
C CYS A 39 1.43 -1.99 -4.48
N ALA A 40 2.05 -3.13 -4.25
CA ALA A 40 2.84 -3.37 -3.05
C ALA A 40 3.86 -4.48 -3.34
N GLN A 41 4.85 -4.59 -2.47
CA GLN A 41 5.85 -5.66 -2.48
C GLN A 41 6.09 -6.10 -1.04
N VAL A 42 6.25 -7.40 -0.84
CA VAL A 42 6.66 -8.00 0.43
C VAL A 42 7.75 -9.04 0.13
N SER A 43 8.68 -9.22 1.05
CA SER A 43 9.72 -10.25 0.99
C SER A 43 9.70 -11.08 2.26
N GLU A 44 10.36 -12.24 2.22
CA GLU A 44 10.50 -13.14 3.36
C GLU A 44 11.18 -12.49 4.58
N SER A 45 11.96 -11.44 4.36
CA SER A 45 12.64 -10.66 5.40
C SER A 45 11.77 -9.55 6.02
N HIS A 46 10.57 -9.29 5.50
CA HIS A 46 9.68 -8.30 6.11
C HIS A 46 9.11 -8.84 7.43
N PRO A 47 8.92 -7.99 8.45
CA PRO A 47 8.19 -8.40 9.64
C PRO A 47 6.73 -8.71 9.28
N SER A 48 6.09 -9.55 10.08
CA SER A 48 4.63 -9.74 9.97
C SER A 48 3.89 -8.47 10.44
N PRO A 49 2.62 -8.30 10.03
CA PRO A 49 1.80 -7.18 10.47
C PRO A 49 1.70 -7.11 12.00
N LEU A 50 1.66 -5.89 12.55
CA LEU A 50 1.63 -5.67 14.01
C LEU A 50 0.39 -6.29 14.67
N ASP A 51 -0.75 -6.32 13.98
CA ASP A 51 -1.98 -6.93 14.48
C ASP A 51 -1.83 -8.45 14.71
N ALA A 52 -0.86 -9.09 14.07
CA ALA A 52 -0.54 -10.51 14.25
C ALA A 52 0.34 -10.77 15.50
N TRP A 53 0.83 -9.73 16.16
CA TRP A 53 1.74 -9.84 17.31
C TRP A 53 0.99 -9.85 18.65
N GLU A 54 -0.29 -9.47 18.68
CA GLU A 54 -1.08 -9.39 19.92
C GLU A 54 -1.65 -10.72 20.41
N SER A 55 -1.52 -11.83 19.66
CA SER A 55 -1.94 -13.15 20.15
C SER A 55 -0.90 -13.78 21.07
N ASP A 56 -0.89 -13.32 22.31
CA ASP A 56 -0.32 -14.05 23.44
C ASP A 56 -0.91 -15.46 23.53
N ALA A 57 -0.03 -16.46 23.58
CA ALA A 57 -0.34 -17.87 23.82
C ALA A 57 -1.05 -18.64 22.68
N ARG A 58 -0.26 -19.14 21.72
CA ARG A 58 0.08 -20.58 21.60
C ARG A 58 0.79 -20.89 20.28
N ARG A 59 2.03 -21.39 20.42
CA ARG A 59 2.83 -22.13 19.43
C ARG A 59 3.32 -21.26 18.27
N GLU A 60 4.62 -21.32 17.98
CA GLU A 60 5.29 -21.49 16.67
C GLU A 60 4.52 -21.19 15.36
N GLN A 61 3.54 -20.30 15.38
CA GLN A 61 2.79 -19.84 14.24
C GLN A 61 3.71 -18.85 13.57
N ARG A 62 4.37 -19.36 12.53
CA ARG A 62 5.27 -18.60 11.67
C ARG A 62 4.66 -17.22 11.45
N LEU A 63 5.30 -16.21 12.00
CA LEU A 63 5.03 -14.82 11.71
C LEU A 63 5.43 -14.62 10.24
N VAL A 64 4.51 -14.87 9.33
CA VAL A 64 4.76 -14.78 7.90
C VAL A 64 4.53 -13.33 7.47
N PRO A 65 5.43 -12.76 6.68
CA PRO A 65 5.18 -11.49 6.03
C PRO A 65 3.90 -11.54 5.18
N GLU A 66 3.02 -10.57 5.36
CA GLU A 66 1.75 -10.47 4.63
C GLU A 66 1.64 -9.13 3.93
N LEU A 67 1.09 -9.16 2.71
CA LEU A 67 0.77 -7.98 1.92
C LEU A 67 -0.75 -7.88 1.79
N ARG A 68 -1.31 -6.77 2.29
CA ARG A 68 -2.75 -6.48 2.20
C ARG A 68 -2.99 -5.34 1.22
N LEU A 69 -3.86 -5.59 0.23
CA LEU A 69 -4.35 -4.59 -0.69
C LEU A 69 -5.83 -4.37 -0.43
N GLU A 70 -6.20 -3.13 -0.13
CA GLU A 70 -7.58 -2.76 0.17
C GLU A 70 -7.95 -1.49 -0.59
N CYS A 71 -9.20 -1.44 -1.07
CA CYS A 71 -9.74 -0.22 -1.64
C CYS A 71 -10.16 0.74 -0.51
N PRO A 72 -9.94 2.06 -0.65
CA PRO A 72 -10.19 3.03 0.41
C PRO A 72 -11.69 3.29 0.68
N SER A 73 -12.60 2.64 -0.03
CA SER A 73 -14.04 2.84 0.11
C SER A 73 -14.75 1.51 -0.09
N ALA A 74 -15.75 1.21 0.75
CA ALA A 74 -16.48 -0.06 0.73
C ALA A 74 -17.14 -0.39 -0.63
N ASN A 75 -17.45 0.64 -1.43
CA ASN A 75 -18.04 0.48 -2.76
C ASN A 75 -17.01 0.32 -3.89
N GLN A 76 -15.73 0.31 -3.56
CA GLN A 76 -14.65 0.09 -4.54
C GLN A 76 -14.16 -1.35 -4.42
N VAL A 77 -14.00 -1.99 -5.58
CA VAL A 77 -13.46 -3.34 -5.70
C VAL A 77 -12.25 -3.33 -6.60
N ILE A 78 -11.31 -4.23 -6.34
CA ILE A 78 -10.17 -4.47 -7.23
C ILE A 78 -10.73 -5.17 -8.48
N SER A 79 -10.73 -4.49 -9.61
CA SER A 79 -11.32 -5.00 -10.86
C SER A 79 -10.35 -5.82 -11.70
N SER A 80 -9.04 -5.59 -11.58
CA SER A 80 -8.01 -6.33 -12.30
C SER A 80 -6.65 -6.25 -11.62
N ILE A 81 -5.82 -7.26 -11.85
CA ILE A 81 -4.42 -7.29 -11.44
C ILE A 81 -3.56 -7.13 -12.70
N LYS A 82 -2.80 -6.04 -12.76
CA LYS A 82 -1.95 -5.71 -13.92
C LYS A 82 -0.66 -6.52 -13.97
N PHE A 83 -0.15 -6.93 -12.82
CA PHE A 83 1.12 -7.63 -12.67
C PHE A 83 1.17 -8.36 -11.33
N ALA A 84 1.70 -9.58 -11.34
CA ALA A 84 2.08 -10.32 -10.13
C ALA A 84 3.28 -11.21 -10.46
N SER A 85 4.24 -11.29 -9.54
CA SER A 85 5.42 -12.15 -9.67
C SER A 85 5.87 -12.59 -8.29
N PHE A 86 6.29 -13.86 -8.19
CA PHE A 86 6.88 -14.44 -7.00
C PHE A 86 8.27 -14.98 -7.33
N GLY A 87 9.28 -14.67 -6.52
CA GLY A 87 10.69 -14.95 -6.78
C GLY A 87 11.52 -13.69 -6.64
N THR A 88 12.08 -13.19 -7.74
CA THR A 88 13.04 -12.07 -7.75
C THR A 88 12.59 -10.87 -8.61
N PRO A 89 11.36 -10.36 -8.44
CA PRO A 89 10.86 -9.25 -9.26
C PRO A 89 11.76 -8.02 -9.16
N LYS A 90 11.82 -7.23 -10.23
CA LYS A 90 12.61 -6.01 -10.34
C LYS A 90 11.73 -4.78 -10.52
N GLY A 91 12.28 -3.61 -10.23
CA GLY A 91 11.64 -2.31 -10.44
C GLY A 91 10.99 -1.77 -9.18
N THR A 92 10.07 -0.82 -9.37
CA THR A 92 9.40 -0.10 -8.29
C THR A 92 7.91 -0.02 -8.56
N CYS A 93 7.14 0.49 -7.58
CA CYS A 93 5.70 0.66 -7.72
C CYS A 93 5.29 1.30 -9.05
N GLY A 94 4.41 0.61 -9.79
CA GLY A 94 3.93 1.06 -11.10
C GLY A 94 4.83 0.70 -12.29
N ASN A 95 6.02 0.12 -12.04
CA ASN A 95 6.95 -0.34 -13.08
C ASN A 95 7.68 -1.62 -12.65
N PHE A 96 6.92 -2.60 -12.14
CA PHE A 96 7.47 -3.90 -11.81
C PHE A 96 7.68 -4.76 -13.06
N SER A 97 8.70 -5.61 -13.01
CA SER A 97 9.04 -6.56 -14.08
C SER A 97 9.52 -7.88 -13.49
N HIS A 98 9.45 -8.95 -14.29
CA HIS A 98 9.94 -10.25 -13.88
C HIS A 98 11.47 -10.25 -13.68
N GLY A 99 11.92 -11.02 -12.70
CA GLY A 99 13.34 -11.28 -12.46
C GLY A 99 13.84 -12.54 -13.17
N TRP A 100 15.04 -12.97 -12.77
CA TRP A 100 15.64 -14.21 -13.24
C TRP A 100 14.95 -15.45 -12.67
N CYS A 101 14.42 -15.34 -11.45
CA CYS A 101 13.53 -16.32 -10.84
C CYS A 101 12.12 -15.73 -10.79
N SER A 102 11.16 -16.40 -11.43
CA SER A 102 9.74 -16.04 -11.40
C SER A 102 8.86 -17.29 -11.46
N SER A 103 7.79 -17.33 -10.67
CA SER A 103 6.71 -18.30 -10.82
C SER A 103 5.79 -17.94 -11.99
N GLN A 104 5.41 -18.93 -12.80
CA GLN A 104 4.46 -18.77 -13.91
C GLN A 104 3.00 -18.70 -13.44
N THR A 105 2.68 -19.23 -12.26
CA THR A 105 1.31 -19.31 -11.72
C THR A 105 0.96 -18.15 -10.80
N ALA A 106 1.89 -17.23 -10.57
CA ALA A 106 1.73 -16.15 -9.60
C ALA A 106 0.52 -15.27 -9.90
N LEU A 107 0.31 -14.89 -11.17
CA LEU A 107 -0.81 -14.07 -11.59
C LEU A 107 -2.15 -14.79 -11.45
N ASP A 108 -2.25 -16.02 -11.94
CA ASP A 108 -3.47 -16.83 -11.89
C ASP A 108 -3.94 -17.10 -10.46
N LEU A 109 -3.00 -17.19 -9.52
CA LEU A 109 -3.31 -17.43 -8.10
C LEU A 109 -4.02 -16.24 -7.46
N VAL A 110 -3.62 -15.01 -7.83
CA VAL A 110 -4.12 -13.78 -7.19
C VAL A 110 -5.29 -13.15 -7.95
N SER A 111 -5.52 -13.50 -9.22
CA SER A 111 -6.54 -12.90 -10.08
C SER A 111 -7.91 -13.58 -10.00
N LYS A 112 -8.24 -14.28 -8.92
CA LYS A 112 -9.50 -15.01 -8.74
C LYS A 112 -10.68 -14.12 -8.36
#